data_AF-A0A136NCY3-F1
#
_entry.id   AF-A0A136NCY3-F1
#
_cell.length_a   1.000
_cell.length_b   1.000
_cell.length_c   1.000
_cell.angle_alpha   90.00
_cell.angle_beta   90.00
_cell.angle_gamma   90.00
#
_symmetry.space_group_name_H-M   'P 1'
#
loop_
_entity.id
_entity.type
_entity.pdbx_description
1 polymer ?
#
loop_
_entity_poly.entity_id
_entity_poly.type
_entity_poly.pdbx_seq_one_letter_code
_entity_poly.pdbx_strand_id
1 'polypeptide(L)' 'MKYRFFTLLIILFVSAKGFAQSDANKKFAIAFYNLENFYDTINDPNTDDDEFTPNGANAYTPAVFKKK' A
#
# COMPACT_ATOMS: atom_id res chain seq x y z
N MET A 1 6.82 55.38 13.49
CA MET A 1 7.70 54.24 13.86
C MET A 1 7.03 53.20 14.76
N LYS A 2 6.24 53.59 15.78
CA LYS A 2 5.61 52.67 16.74
C LYS A 2 4.77 51.54 16.08
N TYR A 3 3.94 51.87 15.09
CA TYR A 3 3.10 50.88 14.42
C TYR A 3 3.88 49.93 13.49
N ARG A 4 5.00 50.38 12.90
CA ARG A 4 5.83 49.53 12.02
C ARG A 4 6.46 48.38 12.78
N PHE A 5 6.90 48.64 14.01
CA PHE A 5 7.42 47.60 14.91
C PHE A 5 6.33 46.60 15.31
N PHE A 6 5.13 47.09 15.57
CA PHE A 6 3.97 46.26 15.89
C PHE A 6 3.53 45.40 14.71
N THR A 7 3.54 45.94 13.48
CA THR A 7 3.24 45.19 12.25
C THR A 7 4.27 44.09 12.01
N LEU A 8 5.56 44.36 12.25
CA LEU A 8 6.63 43.35 12.14
C LEU A 8 6.45 42.19 13.14
N LEU A 9 6.04 42.49 14.37
CA LEU A 9 5.76 41.47 15.39
C LEU A 9 4.58 40.58 15.01
N ILE A 10 3.52 41.15 14.43
CA ILE A 10 2.37 40.39 13.95
C ILE A 10 2.77 39.44 12.81
N ILE A 11 3.57 39.93 11.85
CA ILE A 11 4.06 39.12 10.73
C ILE A 11 4.92 37.95 11.24
N LEU A 12 5.79 38.20 12.22
CA LEU A 12 6.63 37.17 12.83
C LEU A 12 5.83 36.13 13.64
N PHE A 13 4.74 36.54 14.28
CA PHE A 13 3.87 35.63 15.02
C PHE A 13 3.06 34.72 14.10
N VAL A 14 2.62 35.24 12.94
CA VAL A 14 1.87 34.47 11.93
C VAL A 14 2.78 33.45 11.22
N SER A 15 4.05 33.78 10.98
CA SER A 15 5.00 32.86 10.33
C SER A 15 5.42 31.68 11.21
N ALA A 16 5.30 31.78 12.54
CA ALA A 16 5.65 30.71 13.48
C ALA A 16 4.69 29.49 13.48
N LYS A 17 3.56 29.56 12.75
CA LYS A 17 2.51 28.52 12.75
C LYS A 17 2.53 27.58 11.53
N GLY A 18 3.57 27.61 10.71
CA GLY A 18 3.69 26.79 9.50
C GLY A 18 4.20 25.36 9.74
N PHE A 19 3.48 24.52 10.49
CA PHE A 19 3.80 23.08 10.66
C PHE A 19 2.71 22.16 10.08
N ALA A 20 2.16 22.51 8.91
CA ALA A 20 1.06 21.75 8.30
C ALA A 20 1.48 20.40 7.69
N GLN A 21 2.77 20.11 7.56
CA GLN A 21 3.28 18.85 7.01
C GLN A 21 3.61 17.87 8.14
N SER A 22 2.57 17.39 8.83
CA SER A 22 2.71 16.26 9.74
C SER A 22 2.89 14.98 8.92
N ASP A 23 4.11 14.43 9.01
CA ASP A 23 4.57 13.18 8.44
C ASP A 23 4.35 13.00 6.92
N ALA A 24 5.30 13.53 6.15
CA ALA A 24 5.51 13.18 4.74
C ALA A 24 5.90 11.70 4.50
N ASN A 25 5.94 10.88 5.56
CA ASN A 25 6.36 9.47 5.53
C ASN A 25 5.24 8.50 5.93
N LYS A 26 3.98 8.81 5.59
CA LYS A 26 2.91 7.81 5.71
C LYS A 26 3.17 6.70 4.70
N LYS A 27 3.72 5.58 5.18
CA LYS A 27 3.88 4.36 4.40
C LYS A 27 2.49 3.75 4.19
N PHE A 28 2.04 3.71 2.95
CA PHE A 28 0.81 3.01 2.58
C PHE A 28 1.18 1.63 2.03
N ALA A 29 0.57 0.60 2.58
CA ALA A 29 0.64 -0.75 2.03
C ALA A 29 -0.63 -0.98 1.20
N ILE A 30 -0.46 -1.39 -0.06
CA ILE A 30 -1.55 -1.82 -0.93
C ILE A 30 -1.27 -3.28 -1.26
N ALA A 31 -2.26 -4.13 -1.03
CA ALA A 31 -2.22 -5.54 -1.36
C ALA A 31 -3.48 -5.90 -2.15
N PHE A 32 -3.35 -6.83 -3.09
CA PHE A 32 -4.46 -7.37 -3.87
C PHE A 32 -4.68 -8.82 -3.43
N TYR A 33 -5.93 -9.16 -3.15
CA TYR A 33 -6.33 -10.53 -2.85
C TYR A 33 -7.19 -11.05 -4.00
N ASN A 34 -6.88 -12.25 -4.50
CA ASN A 34 -7.68 -12.91 -5.52
C ASN A 34 -8.98 -13.46 -4.89
N LEU A 35 -10.13 -12.82 -5.15
CA LEU A 35 -11.41 -13.26 -4.59
C LEU A 35 -11.89 -14.60 -5.17
N GLU A 36 -11.43 -14.95 -6.38
CA GLU A 36 -11.90 -16.12 -7.11
C GLU A 36 -11.05 -17.39 -6.85
N ASN A 37 -9.87 -17.24 -6.24
CA ASN A 37 -8.89 -18.31 -6.01
C ASN A 37 -8.52 -19.10 -7.28
N PHE A 38 -8.44 -18.42 -8.42
CA PHE A 38 -7.89 -18.99 -9.66
C PHE A 38 -6.36 -18.91 -9.65
N TYR A 39 -5.74 -20.06 -9.40
CA TYR A 39 -4.29 -20.27 -9.48
C TYR A 39 -3.98 -21.19 -10.66
N ASP A 40 -2.82 -21.02 -11.30
CA ASP A 40 -2.36 -22.00 -12.28
C ASP A 40 -2.00 -23.30 -11.56
N THR A 41 -2.28 -24.42 -12.21
CA THR A 41 -1.93 -25.77 -11.73
C THR A 41 -0.64 -26.26 -12.38
N ILE A 42 -0.10 -25.54 -13.35
CA ILE A 42 1.16 -25.83 -14.02
C ILE A 42 2.24 -24.98 -13.38
N ASN A 43 3.33 -25.61 -12.95
CA ASN A 43 4.49 -24.89 -12.42
C ASN A 43 5.07 -23.98 -13.52
N ASP A 44 5.12 -22.68 -13.27
CA ASP A 44 5.93 -21.74 -14.03
C ASP A 44 7.06 -21.21 -13.13
N PRO A 45 8.34 -21.46 -13.48
CA PRO A 45 9.48 -21.05 -12.67
C PRO A 45 9.64 -19.52 -12.54
N ASN A 46 8.86 -18.73 -13.27
CA ASN A 46 8.86 -17.26 -13.20
C ASN A 46 7.74 -16.69 -12.33
N THR A 47 6.86 -17.52 -11.79
CA THR A 47 5.74 -17.14 -10.92
C THR A 47 5.84 -17.82 -9.56
N ASP A 48 5.19 -17.26 -8.56
CA ASP A 48 5.14 -17.81 -7.20
C ASP A 48 3.86 -18.65 -7.04
N ASP A 49 3.75 -19.75 -7.78
CA ASP A 49 2.58 -20.62 -7.82
C ASP A 49 2.85 -22.09 -7.43
N ASP A 50 4.07 -22.40 -7.00
CA ASP A 50 4.52 -23.75 -6.64
C ASP A 50 3.56 -24.45 -5.66
N GLU A 51 3.02 -23.69 -4.70
CA GLU A 51 2.05 -24.19 -3.70
C GLU A 51 0.74 -24.70 -4.31
N PHE A 52 0.36 -24.19 -5.49
CA PHE A 52 -0.89 -24.50 -6.20
C PHE A 52 -0.68 -25.46 -7.38
N THR A 53 0.44 -26.16 -7.42
CA THR A 53 0.66 -27.25 -8.37
C THR A 53 0.18 -28.59 -7.81
N PRO A 54 0.03 -29.66 -8.62
CA PRO A 54 -0.35 -30.99 -8.14
C PRO A 54 0.61 -31.58 -7.10
N ASN A 55 1.88 -31.17 -7.16
CA ASN A 55 2.92 -31.58 -6.20
C ASN A 55 3.15 -30.54 -5.10
N GLY A 56 2.48 -29.39 -5.18
CA GLY A 56 2.55 -28.30 -4.22
C GLY A 56 1.77 -28.57 -2.95
N ALA A 57 1.92 -27.70 -1.96
CA ALA A 57 1.29 -27.82 -0.66
C ALA A 57 -0.25 -27.95 -0.72
N ASN A 58 -0.89 -27.28 -1.69
CA ASN A 58 -2.33 -27.31 -1.88
C ASN A 58 -2.80 -28.40 -2.88
N ALA A 59 -1.87 -29.12 -3.54
CA ALA A 59 -2.15 -30.21 -4.48
C ALA A 59 -3.24 -29.88 -5.53
N TYR A 60 -3.22 -28.66 -6.04
CA TYR A 60 -4.23 -28.14 -6.96
C TYR A 60 -4.15 -28.88 -8.30
N THR A 61 -5.31 -29.27 -8.81
CA THR A 61 -5.46 -29.92 -10.13
C THR A 61 -6.63 -29.28 -10.87
N PRO A 62 -6.79 -29.49 -12.19
CA PRO A 62 -7.92 -28.94 -12.94
C PRO A 62 -9.31 -29.32 -12.38
N ALA A 63 -9.39 -30.34 -11.51
CA ALA A 63 -10.62 -30.71 -10.82
C ALA A 63 -11.11 -29.65 -9.81
N VAL A 64 -10.22 -28.83 -9.24
CA VAL A 64 -10.55 -27.78 -8.27
C VAL A 64 -11.53 -26.77 -8.85
N PHE A 65 -11.41 -26.45 -10.15
CA PHE A 65 -12.27 -25.50 -10.84
C PHE A 65 -13.57 -26.09 -11.38
N LYS A 66 -13.70 -27.42 -11.41
CA LYS A 66 -14.91 -28.12 -11.89
C LYS A 66 -15.98 -28.21 -10.81
N LYS A 67 -15.63 -27.92 -9.56
CA LYS A 67 -16.53 -27.97 -8.41
C LYS A 67 -17.07 -26.56 -8.17
N LYS A 68 -17.97 -26.10 -9.04
CA LYS A 68 -18.68 -24.83 -8.87
C LYS A 68 -20.16 -25.04 -9.12
#